data_AF-A0AAE2SB24-F1
#
_entry.id   AF-A0AAE2SB24-F1
#
_cell.length_a   1.000
_cell.length_b   1.000
_cell.length_c   1.000
_cell.angle_alpha   90.00
_cell.angle_beta   90.00
_cell.angle_gamma   90.00
#
_symmetry.space_group_name_H-M   'P 1'
#
loop_
_entity.id
_entity.type
_entity.pdbx_description
1 polymer ?
#
loop_
_entity_poly.entity_id
_entity_poly.type
_entity_poly.pdbx_seq_one_letter_code
_entity_poly.pdbx_strand_id
1 'polypeptide(L)'
;MFDLKITTRLALVVAAGLGSASAQDLTSIQKDLEQSQKALTAQRETIAAEKPPLAKAFDDVRTDLVEKRRKARIARMAVSDRDALLKELEKKHYLSAQNQTFVVGQLRDFGLKLETFLLPGEEALYQEALNGLHSPEGTPAELMRKRLASLEAGVDRLDKLIGGSTVQGEAVAPDGTVKEGTFALAGPSAWFAAADDSLAGSIVREKGSRSPKVHPGQRGEIKTIIAGGESTVDIDVTGGKALALASLEEDKLDIFRKGGFWIWPILGIALFSAISGIIKFAQIIRIRTPESDWIAKILAALRSGDQESAQAQASKVYHPASEVVGKCLGYAKAGPDVVEEVLYEQLIGVQNKLQNWLPFIAITAATAPLLGLLGTVAGMIRTFNVITVSGTGDAKPLAGGISEALITTLFGLVVAIPALIIHALLSRRCQGIATTTEKLGLTLVNGLRGDKVQTPSTEPK
;
A
#
# COMPACT_ATOMS: atom_id res chain seq x y z
N MET A 1 -13.20 -119.57 20.87
CA MET A 1 -13.74 -120.11 22.14
C MET A 1 -14.90 -119.19 22.52
N PHE A 2 -16.17 -119.48 22.25
CA PHE A 2 -16.93 -120.72 22.36
C PHE A 2 -17.73 -120.97 21.06
N ASP A 3 -17.44 -122.07 20.36
CA ASP A 3 -18.20 -123.34 20.37
C ASP A 3 -19.06 -123.41 19.08
N LEU A 4 -18.69 -124.13 18.03
CA LEU A 4 -18.45 -125.59 17.98
C LEU A 4 -19.60 -126.46 18.55
N LYS A 5 -20.77 -125.87 18.82
CA LYS A 5 -21.93 -126.62 19.36
C LYS A 5 -23.21 -126.56 18.56
N ILE A 6 -23.27 -125.77 17.49
CA ILE A 6 -24.50 -125.71 16.67
C ILE A 6 -24.38 -126.54 15.38
N THR A 7 -23.18 -126.79 14.87
CA THR A 7 -22.97 -127.63 13.68
C THR A 7 -23.42 -129.09 13.88
N THR A 8 -23.53 -129.56 15.13
CA THR A 8 -24.02 -130.89 15.51
C THR A 8 -25.53 -130.96 15.75
N ARG A 9 -26.23 -129.83 15.88
CA ARG A 9 -27.69 -129.83 15.93
C ARG A 9 -28.23 -129.73 14.52
N LEU A 10 -28.94 -130.79 14.15
CA LEU A 10 -29.79 -130.88 12.99
C LEU A 10 -29.12 -131.23 11.65
N ALA A 11 -28.05 -132.03 11.74
CA ALA A 11 -27.94 -133.26 10.95
C ALA A 11 -29.14 -134.25 11.17
N LEU A 12 -30.29 -133.77 11.66
CA LEU A 12 -31.46 -134.52 12.14
C LEU A 12 -32.77 -134.14 11.41
N VAL A 13 -32.76 -133.13 10.53
CA VAL A 13 -33.90 -132.90 9.60
C VAL A 13 -33.63 -133.51 8.21
N VAL A 14 -32.38 -133.87 7.92
CA VAL A 14 -32.01 -134.58 6.69
C VAL A 14 -32.51 -136.05 6.67
N ALA A 15 -33.05 -136.58 7.78
CA ALA A 15 -33.50 -137.97 7.88
C ALA A 15 -34.98 -138.18 8.27
N ALA A 16 -35.80 -137.14 8.44
CA ALA A 16 -37.18 -137.30 8.97
C ALA A 16 -38.28 -136.58 8.17
N GLY A 17 -38.01 -136.25 6.91
CA GLY A 17 -38.97 -135.64 5.98
C GLY A 17 -38.72 -136.01 4.52
N LEU A 18 -38.21 -137.21 4.25
CA LEU A 18 -38.35 -137.86 2.94
C LEU A 18 -39.83 -138.25 2.80
N GLY A 19 -40.65 -137.28 2.43
CA GLY A 19 -42.09 -137.43 2.38
C GLY A 19 -42.71 -136.25 1.68
N SER A 20 -42.88 -136.39 0.37
CA SER A 20 -44.02 -135.79 -0.32
C SER A 20 -44.02 -134.25 -0.41
N ALA A 21 -43.04 -133.66 -1.09
CA ALA A 21 -43.25 -132.38 -1.76
C ALA A 21 -42.72 -132.53 -3.19
N SER A 22 -43.68 -132.72 -4.08
CA SER A 22 -43.55 -133.27 -5.42
C SER A 22 -42.49 -132.58 -6.27
N ALA A 23 -42.00 -133.30 -7.27
CA ALA A 23 -41.18 -132.75 -8.34
C ALA A 23 -41.77 -131.48 -9.01
N GLN A 24 -43.04 -131.10 -8.76
CA GLN A 24 -43.65 -129.86 -9.25
C GLN A 24 -43.15 -128.56 -8.58
N ASP A 25 -42.74 -128.54 -7.30
CA ASP A 25 -42.36 -127.29 -6.60
C ASP A 25 -40.91 -126.84 -6.83
N LEU A 26 -39.98 -127.80 -6.99
CA LEU A 26 -38.63 -127.47 -7.46
C LEU A 26 -38.66 -127.00 -8.91
N THR A 27 -39.54 -127.57 -9.75
CA THR A 27 -39.70 -127.13 -11.14
C THR A 27 -40.36 -125.76 -11.27
N SER A 28 -41.26 -125.35 -10.37
CA SER A 28 -41.88 -124.03 -10.42
C SER A 28 -40.88 -122.92 -10.05
N ILE A 29 -40.08 -123.12 -9.01
CA ILE A 29 -39.02 -122.20 -8.60
C ILE A 29 -37.89 -122.13 -9.63
N GLN A 30 -37.50 -123.27 -10.24
CA GLN A 30 -36.56 -123.27 -11.36
C GLN A 30 -37.11 -122.50 -12.56
N LYS A 31 -38.40 -122.65 -12.86
CA LYS A 31 -39.05 -121.97 -13.97
C LYS A 31 -39.20 -120.47 -13.73
N ASP A 32 -39.51 -120.03 -12.52
CA ASP A 32 -39.56 -118.60 -12.14
C ASP A 32 -38.16 -117.97 -12.13
N LEU A 33 -37.13 -118.72 -11.69
CA LEU A 33 -35.74 -118.29 -11.77
C LEU A 33 -35.30 -118.15 -13.23
N GLU A 34 -35.61 -119.12 -14.09
CA GLU A 34 -35.35 -119.06 -15.53
C GLU A 34 -36.10 -117.90 -16.20
N GLN A 35 -37.35 -117.67 -15.82
CA GLN A 35 -38.18 -116.61 -16.39
C GLN A 35 -37.71 -115.23 -15.94
N SER A 36 -37.28 -115.08 -14.68
CA SER A 36 -36.68 -113.86 -14.15
C SER A 36 -35.27 -113.61 -14.71
N GLN A 37 -34.47 -114.65 -14.92
CA GLN A 37 -33.19 -114.56 -15.62
C GLN A 37 -33.39 -114.17 -17.07
N LYS A 38 -34.40 -114.71 -17.77
CA LYS A 38 -34.78 -114.27 -19.12
C LYS A 38 -35.24 -112.82 -19.14
N ALA A 39 -36.10 -112.39 -18.21
CA ALA A 39 -36.56 -111.02 -18.11
C ALA A 39 -35.39 -110.05 -17.83
N LEU A 40 -34.49 -110.40 -16.92
CA LEU A 40 -33.29 -109.63 -16.62
C LEU A 40 -32.32 -109.57 -17.81
N THR A 41 -32.18 -110.67 -18.56
CA THR A 41 -31.33 -110.72 -19.76
C THR A 41 -31.92 -109.87 -20.87
N ALA A 42 -33.23 -109.98 -21.13
CA ALA A 42 -33.95 -109.16 -22.09
C ALA A 42 -33.86 -107.66 -21.71
N GLN A 43 -34.03 -107.31 -20.43
CA GLN A 43 -33.91 -105.93 -19.98
C GLN A 43 -32.47 -105.41 -20.06
N ARG A 44 -31.46 -106.25 -19.80
CA ARG A 44 -30.04 -105.93 -20.03
C ARG A 44 -29.73 -105.75 -21.51
N GLU A 45 -30.34 -106.53 -22.40
CA GLU A 45 -30.22 -106.37 -23.85
C GLU A 45 -30.86 -105.07 -24.32
N THR A 46 -32.06 -104.71 -23.82
CA THR A 46 -32.69 -103.42 -24.13
C THR A 46 -31.83 -102.26 -23.66
N ILE A 47 -31.31 -102.30 -22.43
CA ILE A 47 -30.40 -101.27 -21.90
C ILE A 47 -29.09 -101.24 -22.71
N ALA A 48 -28.55 -102.40 -23.09
CA ALA A 48 -27.35 -102.48 -23.92
C ALA A 48 -27.58 -101.99 -25.35
N ALA A 49 -28.80 -102.07 -25.87
CA ALA A 49 -29.19 -101.54 -27.17
C ALA A 49 -29.44 -100.02 -27.13
N GLU A 50 -30.00 -99.48 -26.05
CA GLU A 50 -30.30 -98.05 -25.89
C GLU A 50 -29.09 -97.22 -25.41
N LYS A 51 -28.16 -97.81 -24.67
CA LYS A 51 -27.01 -97.09 -24.11
C LYS A 51 -26.03 -96.55 -25.18
N PRO A 52 -25.69 -97.27 -26.26
CA PRO A 52 -24.84 -96.75 -27.33
C PRO A 52 -25.41 -95.53 -28.09
N PRO A 53 -26.68 -95.51 -28.56
CA PRO A 53 -27.23 -94.33 -29.22
C PRO A 53 -27.37 -93.16 -28.24
N LEU A 54 -27.70 -93.41 -26.97
CA LEU A 54 -27.77 -92.35 -25.95
C LEU A 54 -26.38 -91.76 -25.64
N ALA A 55 -25.35 -92.61 -25.54
CA ALA A 55 -23.96 -92.17 -25.34
C ALA A 55 -23.47 -91.35 -26.54
N LYS A 56 -23.77 -91.78 -27.77
CA LYS A 56 -23.44 -91.02 -28.98
C LYS A 56 -24.15 -89.67 -29.03
N ALA A 57 -25.45 -89.64 -28.75
CA ALA A 57 -26.21 -88.39 -28.67
C ALA A 57 -25.67 -87.43 -27.60
N PHE A 58 -25.25 -87.96 -26.44
CA PHE A 58 -24.61 -87.18 -25.38
C PHE A 58 -23.26 -86.59 -25.83
N ASP A 59 -22.41 -87.38 -26.49
CA ASP A 59 -21.12 -86.93 -26.98
C ASP A 59 -21.25 -85.90 -28.12
N ASP A 60 -22.23 -86.07 -29.01
CA ASP A 60 -22.56 -85.11 -30.08
C ASP A 60 -23.01 -83.77 -29.47
N VAL A 61 -23.96 -83.79 -28.52
CA VAL A 61 -24.43 -82.58 -27.81
C VAL A 61 -23.30 -81.93 -27.01
N ARG A 62 -22.45 -82.72 -26.35
CA ARG A 62 -21.29 -82.22 -25.61
C ARG A 62 -20.31 -81.51 -26.54
N THR A 63 -20.03 -82.09 -27.70
CA THR A 63 -19.10 -81.52 -28.69
C THR A 63 -19.66 -80.21 -29.27
N ASP A 64 -20.94 -80.18 -29.66
CA ASP A 64 -21.62 -78.96 -30.13
C ASP A 64 -21.65 -77.87 -29.04
N LEU A 65 -21.89 -78.24 -27.77
CA LEU A 65 -21.85 -77.30 -26.65
C LEU A 65 -20.45 -76.69 -26.46
N VAL A 66 -19.39 -77.48 -26.58
CA VAL A 66 -18.00 -76.98 -26.49
C VAL A 66 -17.71 -76.00 -27.62
N GLU A 67 -18.13 -76.31 -28.85
CA GLU A 67 -17.92 -75.43 -30.00
C GLU A 67 -18.72 -74.12 -29.86
N LYS A 68 -19.99 -74.20 -29.49
CA LYS A 68 -20.84 -73.03 -29.22
C LYS A 68 -20.29 -72.17 -28.08
N ARG A 69 -19.80 -72.78 -26.99
CA ARG A 69 -19.13 -72.05 -25.90
C ARG A 69 -17.84 -71.37 -26.35
N ARG A 70 -17.04 -72.03 -27.20
CA ARG A 70 -15.83 -71.43 -27.78
C ARG A 70 -16.19 -70.21 -28.64
N LYS A 71 -17.17 -70.34 -29.54
CA LYS A 71 -17.65 -69.23 -30.39
C LYS A 71 -18.21 -68.07 -29.54
N ALA A 72 -19.03 -68.37 -28.54
CA ALA A 72 -19.56 -67.37 -27.62
C ALA A 72 -18.46 -66.66 -26.82
N ARG A 73 -17.42 -67.38 -26.37
CA ARG A 73 -16.27 -66.78 -25.68
C ARG A 73 -15.49 -65.84 -26.59
N ILE A 74 -15.20 -66.25 -27.83
CA ILE A 74 -14.50 -65.39 -28.81
C ILE A 74 -15.32 -64.14 -29.09
N ALA A 75 -16.63 -64.26 -29.30
CA ALA A 75 -17.51 -63.12 -29.51
C ALA A 75 -17.53 -62.16 -28.30
N ARG A 76 -17.59 -62.68 -27.07
CA ARG A 76 -17.52 -61.86 -25.85
C ARG A 76 -16.18 -61.14 -25.70
N MET A 77 -15.07 -61.81 -26.01
CA MET A 77 -13.74 -61.18 -26.00
C MET A 77 -13.65 -60.05 -27.03
N ALA A 78 -14.10 -60.28 -28.27
CA ALA A 78 -14.11 -59.25 -29.31
C ALA A 78 -14.96 -58.03 -28.94
N VAL A 79 -16.12 -58.23 -28.29
CA VAL A 79 -16.93 -57.11 -27.77
C VAL A 79 -16.20 -56.36 -26.67
N SER A 80 -15.60 -57.08 -25.70
CA SER A 80 -14.83 -56.47 -24.61
C SER A 80 -13.64 -55.66 -25.13
N ASP A 81 -12.91 -56.18 -26.13
CA ASP A 81 -11.76 -55.49 -26.75
C ASP A 81 -12.22 -54.23 -27.48
N ARG A 82 -13.33 -54.30 -28.22
CA ARG A 82 -13.93 -53.15 -28.88
C ARG A 82 -14.37 -52.08 -27.88
N ASP A 83 -15.01 -52.48 -26.78
CA ASP A 83 -15.46 -51.56 -25.73
C ASP A 83 -14.26 -50.90 -25.02
N ALA A 84 -13.16 -51.65 -24.80
CA ALA A 84 -11.92 -51.10 -24.26
C ALA A 84 -11.29 -50.07 -25.21
N LEU A 85 -11.21 -50.38 -26.51
CA LEU A 85 -10.71 -49.44 -27.53
C LEU A 85 -11.57 -48.19 -27.64
N LEU A 86 -12.90 -48.35 -27.58
CA LEU A 86 -13.83 -47.23 -27.65
C LEU A 86 -13.65 -46.29 -26.45
N LYS A 87 -13.53 -46.84 -25.23
CA LYS A 87 -13.21 -46.03 -24.03
C LYS A 87 -11.87 -45.31 -24.15
N GLU A 88 -10.84 -45.97 -24.71
CA GLU A 88 -9.54 -45.34 -24.93
C GLU A 88 -9.63 -44.20 -25.94
N LEU A 89 -10.37 -44.38 -27.05
CA LEU A 89 -10.61 -43.35 -28.05
C LEU A 89 -11.41 -42.17 -27.51
N GLU A 90 -12.48 -42.41 -26.74
CA GLU A 90 -13.25 -41.37 -26.06
C GLU A 90 -12.37 -40.55 -25.11
N LYS A 91 -11.53 -41.23 -24.32
CA LYS A 91 -10.55 -40.57 -23.44
C LYS A 91 -9.56 -39.71 -24.24
N LYS A 92 -9.00 -40.23 -25.33
CA LYS A 92 -8.08 -39.47 -26.20
C LYS A 92 -8.76 -38.26 -26.83
N HIS A 93 -9.99 -38.41 -27.32
CA HIS A 93 -10.77 -37.33 -27.89
C HIS A 93 -11.05 -36.23 -26.84
N TYR A 94 -11.48 -36.63 -25.64
CA TYR A 94 -11.70 -35.71 -24.52
C TYR A 94 -10.42 -34.92 -24.16
N LEU A 95 -9.29 -35.61 -23.98
CA LEU A 95 -8.01 -34.98 -23.67
C LEU A 95 -7.54 -34.06 -24.81
N SER A 96 -7.74 -34.46 -26.07
CA SER A 96 -7.40 -33.63 -27.22
C SER A 96 -8.23 -32.34 -27.27
N ALA A 97 -9.54 -32.42 -27.00
CA ALA A 97 -10.41 -31.24 -26.95
C ALA A 97 -10.02 -30.29 -25.80
N GLN A 98 -9.67 -30.84 -24.63
CA GLN A 98 -9.17 -30.05 -23.50
C GLN A 98 -7.85 -29.36 -23.83
N ASN A 99 -6.90 -30.07 -24.45
CA ASN A 99 -5.61 -29.50 -24.87
C ASN A 99 -5.78 -28.38 -25.90
N GLN A 100 -6.66 -28.55 -26.89
CA GLN A 100 -6.95 -27.49 -27.86
C GLN A 100 -7.50 -26.24 -27.18
N THR A 101 -8.45 -26.41 -26.26
CA THR A 101 -9.03 -25.29 -25.49
C THR A 101 -7.97 -24.58 -24.66
N PHE A 102 -7.10 -25.35 -23.99
CA PHE A 102 -6.00 -24.81 -23.20
C PHE A 102 -5.02 -23.98 -24.06
N VAL A 103 -4.54 -24.52 -25.19
CA VAL A 103 -3.60 -23.82 -26.08
C VAL A 103 -4.23 -22.56 -26.67
N VAL A 104 -5.48 -22.65 -27.12
CA VAL A 104 -6.24 -21.50 -27.65
C VAL A 104 -6.43 -20.41 -26.59
N GLY A 105 -6.61 -20.78 -25.32
CA GLY A 105 -6.63 -19.87 -24.18
C GLY A 105 -5.28 -19.20 -23.93
N GLN A 106 -4.20 -19.98 -23.88
CA GLN A 106 -2.84 -19.46 -23.67
C GLN A 106 -2.42 -18.47 -24.76
N LEU A 107 -2.74 -18.75 -26.03
CA LEU A 107 -2.48 -17.83 -27.14
C LEU A 107 -3.27 -16.52 -27.00
N ARG A 108 -4.51 -16.58 -26.49
CA ARG A 108 -5.30 -15.37 -26.23
C ARG A 108 -4.67 -14.54 -25.13
N ASP A 109 -4.33 -15.18 -24.01
CA ASP A 109 -3.75 -14.50 -22.85
C ASP A 109 -2.38 -13.90 -23.20
N PHE A 110 -1.59 -14.57 -24.04
CA PHE A 110 -0.37 -14.02 -24.61
C PHE A 110 -0.66 -12.77 -25.45
N GLY A 111 -1.59 -12.85 -26.41
CA GLY A 111 -1.90 -11.72 -27.28
C GLY A 111 -2.47 -10.51 -26.53
N LEU A 112 -3.32 -10.72 -25.52
CA LEU A 112 -3.82 -9.64 -24.67
C LEU A 112 -2.71 -8.97 -23.86
N LYS A 113 -1.73 -9.76 -23.38
CA LYS A 113 -0.53 -9.20 -22.74
C LYS A 113 0.29 -8.41 -23.75
N LEU A 114 0.51 -8.95 -24.95
CA LEU A 114 1.25 -8.27 -26.02
C LEU A 114 0.61 -6.92 -26.33
N GLU A 115 -0.72 -6.87 -26.54
CA GLU A 115 -1.50 -5.65 -26.76
C GLU A 115 -1.28 -4.61 -25.65
N THR A 116 -1.24 -5.05 -24.38
CA THR A 116 -0.99 -4.16 -23.23
C THR A 116 0.43 -3.57 -23.22
N PHE A 117 1.41 -4.34 -23.68
CA PHE A 117 2.83 -3.99 -23.66
C PHE A 117 3.33 -3.29 -24.93
N LEU A 118 2.49 -3.12 -25.96
CA LEU A 118 2.85 -2.34 -27.14
C LEU A 118 3.27 -0.92 -26.74
N LEU A 119 4.37 -0.46 -27.34
CA LEU A 119 4.84 0.91 -27.21
C LEU A 119 3.98 1.83 -28.09
N PRO A 120 3.94 3.13 -27.80
CA PRO A 120 3.15 4.06 -28.59
C PRO A 120 3.54 4.04 -30.08
N GLY A 121 2.55 4.02 -30.95
CA GLY A 121 2.72 3.86 -32.41
C GLY A 121 2.79 2.40 -32.87
N GLU A 122 3.21 1.45 -32.03
CA GLU A 122 3.28 0.02 -32.43
C GLU A 122 1.89 -0.62 -32.62
N GLU A 123 0.84 -0.06 -32.01
CA GLU A 123 -0.53 -0.57 -32.14
C GLU A 123 -0.94 -0.69 -33.61
N ALA A 124 -0.64 0.32 -34.43
CA ALA A 124 -0.96 0.31 -35.86
C ALA A 124 -0.20 -0.78 -36.62
N LEU A 125 1.02 -1.11 -36.20
CA LEU A 125 1.86 -2.12 -36.85
C LEU A 125 1.35 -3.54 -36.60
N TYR A 126 0.85 -3.82 -35.39
CA TYR A 126 0.43 -5.16 -34.98
C TYR A 126 -1.09 -5.38 -34.94
N GLN A 127 -1.88 -4.35 -35.27
CA GLN A 127 -3.35 -4.41 -35.19
C GLN A 127 -3.94 -5.61 -35.94
N GLU A 128 -3.46 -5.88 -37.16
CA GLU A 128 -3.95 -6.99 -37.98
C GLU A 128 -3.73 -8.35 -37.30
N ALA A 129 -2.54 -8.54 -36.69
CA ALA A 129 -2.20 -9.75 -35.96
C ALA A 129 -2.98 -9.92 -34.64
N LEU A 130 -3.46 -8.82 -34.06
CA LEU A 130 -4.20 -8.81 -32.79
C LEU A 130 -5.73 -8.86 -32.95
N ASN A 131 -6.27 -8.52 -34.12
CA ASN A 131 -7.71 -8.50 -34.40
C ASN A 131 -8.42 -9.81 -34.04
N GLY A 132 -7.75 -10.96 -34.20
CA GLY A 132 -8.29 -12.30 -33.91
C GLY A 132 -8.41 -12.65 -32.42
N LEU A 133 -7.89 -11.83 -31.50
CA LEU A 133 -7.89 -12.12 -30.06
C LEU A 133 -9.26 -11.97 -29.42
N HIS A 134 -9.99 -10.95 -29.83
CA HIS A 134 -11.27 -10.54 -29.24
C HIS A 134 -12.46 -11.31 -29.80
N SER A 135 -12.30 -12.06 -30.90
CA SER A 135 -13.36 -12.87 -31.49
C SER A 135 -13.65 -14.12 -30.63
N PRO A 136 -14.88 -14.30 -30.10
CA PRO A 136 -15.27 -15.52 -29.38
C PRO A 136 -15.76 -16.63 -30.32
N GLU A 137 -15.97 -16.33 -31.60
CA GLU A 137 -16.62 -17.21 -32.57
C GLU A 137 -15.62 -17.96 -33.46
N GLY A 138 -15.83 -19.26 -33.59
CA GLY A 138 -15.06 -20.15 -34.46
C GLY A 138 -14.80 -21.52 -33.83
N THR A 139 -14.40 -22.47 -34.66
CA THR A 139 -13.89 -23.76 -34.18
C THR A 139 -12.55 -23.56 -33.45
N PRO A 140 -12.17 -24.44 -32.50
CA PRO A 140 -10.86 -24.34 -31.82
C PRO A 140 -9.67 -24.25 -32.78
N ALA A 141 -9.75 -24.92 -33.94
CA ALA A 141 -8.72 -24.87 -34.97
C ALA A 141 -8.62 -23.49 -35.64
N GLU A 142 -9.75 -22.85 -35.94
CA GLU A 142 -9.78 -21.50 -36.52
C GLU A 142 -9.29 -20.46 -35.52
N LEU A 143 -9.75 -20.55 -34.26
CA LEU A 143 -9.29 -19.68 -33.17
C LEU A 143 -7.79 -19.82 -32.94
N MET A 144 -7.27 -21.05 -32.97
CA MET A 144 -5.83 -21.30 -32.85
C MET A 144 -5.05 -20.61 -33.97
N ARG A 145 -5.46 -20.76 -35.24
CA ARG A 145 -4.79 -20.11 -36.38
C ARG A 145 -4.81 -18.59 -36.27
N LYS A 146 -5.97 -18.01 -35.97
CA LYS A 146 -6.10 -16.54 -35.80
C LYS A 146 -5.21 -16.02 -34.68
N ARG A 147 -5.10 -16.74 -33.56
CA ARG A 147 -4.33 -16.30 -32.39
C ARG A 147 -2.84 -16.61 -32.50
N LEU A 148 -2.44 -17.53 -33.38
CA LEU A 148 -1.02 -17.80 -33.66
C LEU A 148 -0.32 -16.59 -34.27
N ALA A 149 -1.03 -15.78 -35.05
CA ALA A 149 -0.53 -14.51 -35.57
C ALA A 149 -0.08 -13.55 -34.44
N SER A 150 -0.71 -13.59 -33.26
CA SER A 150 -0.27 -12.77 -32.13
C SER A 150 1.08 -13.24 -31.58
N LEU A 151 1.36 -14.55 -31.61
CA LEU A 151 2.67 -15.09 -31.22
C LEU A 151 3.76 -14.69 -32.21
N GLU A 152 3.48 -14.77 -33.51
CA GLU A 152 4.39 -14.33 -34.57
C GLU A 152 4.71 -12.83 -34.44
N ALA A 153 3.69 -12.00 -34.23
CA ALA A 153 3.85 -10.57 -33.95
C ALA A 153 4.70 -10.31 -32.69
N GLY A 154 4.51 -11.13 -31.64
CA GLY A 154 5.32 -11.05 -30.43
C GLY A 154 6.80 -11.35 -30.66
N VAL A 155 7.11 -12.34 -31.50
CA VAL A 155 8.49 -12.69 -31.87
C VAL A 155 9.12 -11.59 -32.73
N ASP A 156 8.43 -11.12 -33.78
CA ASP A 156 8.89 -10.01 -34.62
C ASP A 156 9.16 -8.75 -33.78
N ARG A 157 8.29 -8.47 -32.80
CA ARG A 157 8.50 -7.36 -31.88
C ARG A 157 9.75 -7.53 -31.01
N LEU A 158 10.04 -8.72 -30.51
CA LEU A 158 11.24 -8.97 -29.71
C LEU A 158 12.52 -8.68 -30.50
N ASP A 159 12.56 -9.06 -31.77
CA ASP A 159 13.70 -8.78 -32.65
C ASP A 159 13.87 -7.27 -32.88
N LYS A 160 12.77 -6.55 -33.11
CA LYS A 160 12.78 -5.08 -33.29
C LYS A 160 13.17 -4.32 -32.01
N LEU A 161 12.81 -4.83 -30.83
CA LEU A 161 13.16 -4.21 -29.56
C LEU A 161 14.66 -4.23 -29.27
N ILE A 162 15.38 -5.24 -29.77
CA ILE A 162 16.84 -5.39 -29.59
C ILE A 162 17.60 -4.43 -30.51
N GLY A 163 17.18 -4.29 -31.77
CA GLY A 163 17.82 -3.41 -32.75
C GLY A 163 17.44 -1.94 -32.63
N GLY A 164 16.35 -1.65 -31.92
CA GLY A 164 15.70 -0.34 -31.92
C GLY A 164 14.89 -0.12 -33.21
N SER A 165 13.84 0.69 -33.12
CA SER A 165 13.00 0.99 -34.27
C SER A 165 12.42 2.40 -34.19
N THR A 166 12.00 2.93 -35.33
CA THR A 166 11.28 4.19 -35.40
C THR A 166 9.87 3.98 -35.93
N VAL A 167 8.88 4.61 -35.30
CA VAL A 167 7.47 4.48 -35.66
C VAL A 167 6.82 5.85 -35.68
N GLN A 168 5.94 6.11 -36.65
CA GLN A 168 5.15 7.35 -36.67
C GLN A 168 3.95 7.22 -35.73
N GLY A 169 3.60 8.31 -35.06
CA GLY A 169 2.39 8.36 -34.25
C GLY A 169 2.18 9.71 -33.58
N GLU A 170 1.30 9.71 -32.58
CA GLU A 170 0.87 10.91 -31.88
C GLU A 170 1.25 10.86 -30.40
N ALA A 171 1.69 12.00 -29.87
CA ALA A 171 1.98 12.17 -28.46
C ALA A 171 1.39 13.49 -27.93
N VAL A 172 1.09 13.51 -26.63
CA VAL A 172 0.53 14.68 -25.94
C VAL A 172 1.65 15.52 -25.38
N ALA A 173 1.69 16.79 -25.78
CA ALA A 173 2.59 17.79 -25.25
C ALA A 173 2.24 18.17 -23.80
N PRO A 174 3.15 18.80 -23.04
CA PRO A 174 2.88 19.21 -21.65
C PRO A 174 1.69 20.15 -21.47
N ASP A 175 1.38 20.93 -22.51
CA ASP A 175 0.24 21.86 -22.58
C ASP A 175 -1.09 21.16 -22.92
N GLY A 176 -1.07 19.84 -23.14
CA GLY A 176 -2.24 19.03 -23.49
C GLY A 176 -2.55 18.97 -24.98
N THR A 177 -1.76 19.60 -25.84
CA THR A 177 -1.95 19.52 -27.30
C THR A 177 -1.44 18.19 -27.84
N VAL A 178 -2.14 17.60 -28.82
CA VAL A 178 -1.67 16.40 -29.51
C VAL A 178 -0.75 16.83 -30.65
N LYS A 179 0.42 16.19 -30.74
CA LYS A 179 1.44 16.43 -31.77
C LYS A 179 1.71 15.14 -32.52
N GLU A 180 1.70 15.22 -33.84
CA GLU A 180 2.19 14.16 -34.72
C GLU A 180 3.71 14.20 -34.80
N GLY A 181 4.33 13.03 -34.87
CA GLY A 181 5.78 12.92 -34.94
C GLY A 181 6.28 11.49 -34.95
N THR A 182 7.59 11.36 -34.75
CA THR A 182 8.29 10.08 -34.84
C THR A 182 8.74 9.65 -33.46
N PHE A 183 8.42 8.41 -33.11
CA PHE A 183 8.95 7.72 -31.95
C PHE A 183 10.25 7.02 -32.31
N ALA A 184 11.26 7.13 -31.45
CA ALA A 184 12.40 6.23 -31.41
C ALA A 184 12.24 5.28 -30.22
N LEU A 185 12.31 3.99 -30.48
CA LEU A 185 12.09 2.92 -29.50
C LEU A 185 13.38 2.12 -29.36
N ALA A 186 13.85 1.91 -28.13
CA ALA A 186 14.97 1.01 -27.84
C ALA A 186 14.68 0.28 -26.52
N GLY A 187 14.49 -1.05 -26.59
CA GLY A 187 14.06 -1.83 -25.44
C GLY A 187 12.79 -1.26 -24.78
N PRO A 188 12.77 -1.04 -23.45
CA PRO A 188 11.60 -0.50 -22.74
C PRO A 188 11.45 1.03 -22.87
N SER A 189 12.40 1.71 -23.51
CA SER A 189 12.47 3.17 -23.57
C SER A 189 11.96 3.69 -24.90
N ALA A 190 11.21 4.80 -24.83
CA ALA A 190 10.67 5.48 -25.98
C ALA A 190 10.93 6.97 -25.88
N TRP A 191 11.31 7.57 -27.01
CA TRP A 191 11.46 9.00 -27.19
C TRP A 191 10.62 9.45 -28.35
N PHE A 192 10.24 10.72 -28.36
CA PHE A 192 9.40 11.30 -29.39
C PHE A 192 9.99 12.62 -29.86
N ALA A 193 9.91 12.87 -31.16
CA ALA A 193 10.16 14.17 -31.76
C ALA A 193 8.98 14.55 -32.67
N ALA A 194 8.38 15.71 -32.42
CA ALA A 194 7.29 16.25 -33.21
C ALA A 194 7.77 16.64 -34.61
N ALA A 195 6.92 16.42 -35.62
CA ALA A 195 7.23 16.71 -37.01
C ALA A 195 7.43 18.21 -37.28
N ASP A 196 6.74 19.07 -36.54
CA ASP A 196 6.86 20.53 -36.60
C ASP A 196 8.10 21.06 -35.86
N ASP A 197 8.93 20.16 -35.31
CA ASP A 197 10.07 20.52 -34.48
C ASP A 197 9.69 21.44 -33.32
N SER A 198 8.48 21.34 -32.77
CA SER A 198 8.11 22.13 -31.59
C SER A 198 8.58 21.45 -30.30
N LEU A 199 8.66 20.13 -30.30
CA LEU A 199 8.74 19.31 -29.10
C LEU A 199 9.57 18.05 -29.35
N ALA A 200 10.46 17.72 -28.43
CA ALA A 200 11.06 16.39 -28.36
C ALA A 200 11.38 16.04 -26.91
N GLY A 201 11.36 14.74 -26.60
CA GLY A 201 11.59 14.29 -25.24
C GLY A 201 11.30 12.81 -25.01
N SER A 202 11.53 12.36 -23.78
CA SER A 202 11.22 11.01 -23.34
C SER A 202 9.71 10.82 -23.17
N ILE A 203 9.24 9.61 -23.44
CA ILE A 203 7.84 9.25 -23.31
C ILE A 203 7.54 8.65 -21.94
N VAL A 204 6.48 9.14 -21.32
CA VAL A 204 5.91 8.58 -20.08
C VAL A 204 4.48 8.11 -20.36
N ARG A 205 4.19 6.84 -20.03
CA ARG A 205 2.82 6.30 -20.10
C ARG A 205 2.10 6.59 -18.79
N GLU A 206 1.08 7.45 -18.85
CA GLU A 206 0.14 7.60 -17.74
C GLU A 206 -0.95 6.52 -17.83
N LYS A 207 -1.26 5.87 -16.71
CA LYS A 207 -2.35 4.87 -16.65
C LYS A 207 -3.68 5.55 -17.03
N GLY A 208 -4.36 5.02 -18.06
CA GLY A 208 -5.67 5.50 -18.51
C GLY A 208 -5.65 6.53 -19.66
N SER A 209 -4.48 7.03 -20.06
CA SER A 209 -4.36 7.86 -21.27
C SER A 209 -4.17 6.98 -22.51
N ARG A 210 -4.93 7.26 -23.58
CA ARG A 210 -4.76 6.59 -24.88
C ARG A 210 -3.49 7.02 -25.60
N SER A 211 -3.05 8.27 -25.38
CA SER A 211 -1.86 8.83 -26.01
C SER A 211 -0.76 9.03 -24.97
N PRO A 212 0.50 8.71 -25.29
CA PRO A 212 1.62 8.93 -24.38
C PRO A 212 1.86 10.42 -24.16
N LYS A 213 2.37 10.79 -23.00
CA LYS A 213 2.78 12.17 -22.72
C LYS A 213 4.28 12.34 -22.95
N VAL A 214 4.66 13.44 -23.59
CA VAL A 214 6.06 13.81 -23.81
C VAL A 214 6.57 14.60 -22.62
N HIS A 215 7.67 14.17 -22.02
CA HIS A 215 8.45 14.97 -21.09
C HIS A 215 9.59 15.65 -21.86
N PRO A 216 9.58 16.98 -22.05
CA PRO A 216 10.57 17.67 -22.88
C PRO A 216 11.99 17.47 -22.37
N GLY A 217 12.95 17.30 -23.28
CA GLY A 217 14.37 17.15 -22.95
C GLY A 217 15.17 16.59 -24.13
N GLN A 218 16.49 16.82 -24.15
CA GLN A 218 17.46 16.20 -25.09
C GLN A 218 17.03 16.23 -26.57
N ARG A 219 16.45 17.36 -27.01
CA ARG A 219 15.84 17.49 -28.34
C ARG A 219 16.83 17.30 -29.49
N GLY A 220 18.07 17.77 -29.34
CA GLY A 220 19.09 17.63 -30.38
C GLY A 220 19.54 16.17 -30.52
N GLU A 221 19.74 15.51 -29.39
CA GLU A 221 20.21 14.14 -29.27
C GLU A 221 19.16 13.14 -29.79
N ILE A 222 17.90 13.30 -29.37
CA ILE A 222 16.77 12.45 -29.82
C ILE A 222 16.57 12.54 -31.33
N LYS A 223 16.63 13.75 -31.90
CA LYS A 223 16.55 13.94 -33.35
C LYS A 223 17.67 13.26 -34.10
N THR A 224 18.88 13.36 -33.56
CA THR A 224 20.06 12.74 -34.16
C THR A 224 19.88 11.23 -34.24
N ILE A 225 19.36 10.61 -33.18
CA ILE A 225 19.03 9.17 -33.17
C ILE A 225 17.93 8.82 -34.18
N ILE A 226 16.85 9.61 -34.23
CA ILE A 226 15.76 9.38 -35.20
C ILE A 226 16.26 9.48 -36.65
N ALA A 227 17.23 10.37 -36.91
CA ALA A 227 17.87 10.51 -38.22
C ALA A 227 18.92 9.43 -38.53
N GLY A 228 19.18 8.49 -37.60
CA GLY A 228 20.17 7.42 -37.75
C GLY A 228 21.61 7.81 -37.37
N GLY A 229 21.81 8.95 -36.72
CA GLY A 229 23.09 9.37 -36.16
C GLY A 229 23.34 8.84 -34.74
N GLU A 230 24.59 8.95 -34.28
CA GLU A 230 25.00 8.55 -32.93
C GLU A 230 24.84 9.71 -31.94
N SER A 231 24.16 9.48 -30.83
CA SER A 231 24.05 10.45 -29.73
C SER A 231 23.80 9.74 -28.39
N THR A 232 23.94 10.49 -27.30
CA THR A 232 23.69 10.00 -25.93
C THR A 232 22.38 10.58 -25.41
N VAL A 233 21.47 9.71 -24.98
CA VAL A 233 20.17 10.11 -24.43
C VAL A 233 19.98 9.45 -23.06
N ASP A 234 19.35 10.17 -22.15
CA ASP A 234 19.08 9.70 -20.80
C ASP A 234 17.92 8.71 -20.82
N ILE A 235 18.09 7.62 -20.07
CA ILE A 235 17.10 6.56 -19.95
C ILE A 235 16.56 6.53 -18.53
N ASP A 236 15.24 6.74 -18.39
CA ASP A 236 14.54 6.46 -17.14
C ASP A 236 14.12 4.97 -17.10
N VAL A 237 14.98 4.15 -16.49
CA VAL A 237 14.74 2.70 -16.27
C VAL A 237 13.52 2.41 -15.39
N THR A 238 12.96 3.39 -14.70
CA THR A 238 11.77 3.23 -13.84
C THR A 238 10.46 3.40 -14.60
N GLY A 239 10.51 3.71 -15.90
CA GLY A 239 9.33 3.90 -16.75
C GLY A 239 8.60 5.23 -16.50
N GLY A 240 9.35 6.29 -16.18
CA GLY A 240 8.84 7.63 -15.96
C GLY A 240 8.61 8.01 -14.49
N LYS A 241 8.87 7.11 -13.54
CA LYS A 241 8.72 7.42 -12.11
C LYS A 241 9.83 8.34 -11.62
N ALA A 242 11.07 8.16 -12.07
CA ALA A 242 12.20 9.01 -11.69
C ALA A 242 12.00 10.43 -12.23
N LEU A 243 11.53 10.56 -13.48
CA LEU A 243 11.11 11.84 -14.05
C LEU A 243 9.95 12.47 -13.27
N ALA A 244 8.94 11.67 -12.89
CA ALA A 244 7.85 12.16 -12.05
C ALA A 244 8.36 12.64 -10.68
N LEU A 245 9.30 11.93 -10.05
CA LEU A 245 9.95 12.33 -8.80
C LEU A 245 10.81 13.59 -8.96
N ALA A 246 11.56 13.72 -10.06
CA ALA A 246 12.32 14.93 -10.36
C ALA A 246 11.40 16.14 -10.58
N SER A 247 10.22 15.93 -11.19
CA SER A 247 9.20 16.98 -11.29
C SER A 247 8.54 17.35 -9.95
N LEU A 248 8.67 16.49 -8.94
CA LEU A 248 8.26 16.79 -7.56
C LEU A 248 9.35 17.50 -6.76
N GLU A 249 10.57 17.66 -7.28
CA GLU A 249 11.64 18.41 -6.62
C GLU A 249 11.25 19.89 -6.65
N GLU A 250 10.48 20.29 -5.63
CA GLU A 250 9.73 21.53 -5.65
C GLU A 250 10.66 22.75 -5.63
N ASP A 251 10.40 23.69 -6.53
CA ASP A 251 10.98 25.01 -6.46
C ASP A 251 10.56 25.66 -5.13
N LYS A 252 11.49 26.27 -4.37
CA LYS A 252 11.22 26.70 -2.98
C LYS A 252 10.06 27.71 -2.87
N LEU A 253 9.78 28.42 -3.96
CA LEU A 253 8.68 29.37 -4.09
C LEU A 253 7.32 28.69 -4.29
N ASP A 254 7.31 27.45 -4.79
CA ASP A 254 6.09 26.69 -5.07
C ASP A 254 5.42 26.20 -3.77
N ILE A 255 6.21 26.02 -2.69
CA ILE A 255 5.70 25.71 -1.34
C ILE A 255 4.73 26.80 -0.86
N PHE A 256 5.02 28.07 -1.12
CA PHE A 256 4.15 29.19 -0.73
C PHE A 256 2.84 29.21 -1.53
N ARG A 257 2.90 28.82 -2.81
CA ARG A 257 1.70 28.73 -3.65
C ARG A 257 0.81 27.56 -3.22
N LYS A 258 1.41 26.46 -2.77
CA LYS A 258 0.72 25.24 -2.36
C LYS A 258 -0.03 25.36 -1.04
N GLY A 259 0.44 26.15 -0.07
CA GLY A 259 -0.27 26.30 1.21
C GLY A 259 -1.52 27.21 1.16
N GLY A 260 -1.95 27.63 -0.04
CA GLY A 260 -3.27 28.19 -0.25
C GLY A 260 -3.55 29.50 0.48
N PHE A 261 -4.83 29.76 0.76
CA PHE A 261 -5.30 31.05 1.28
C PHE A 261 -4.79 31.37 2.69
N TRP A 262 -4.72 30.37 3.58
CA TRP A 262 -4.42 30.55 5.00
C TRP A 262 -2.97 30.96 5.30
N ILE A 263 -2.05 30.81 4.34
CA ILE A 263 -0.68 31.34 4.47
C ILE A 263 -0.69 32.86 4.65
N TRP A 264 -1.56 33.61 3.97
CA TRP A 264 -1.51 35.08 3.99
C TRP A 264 -1.76 35.67 5.38
N PRO A 265 -2.81 35.26 6.14
CA PRO A 265 -2.96 35.65 7.53
C PRO A 265 -1.77 35.27 8.42
N ILE A 266 -1.21 34.06 8.24
CA ILE A 266 -0.06 33.59 9.03
C ILE A 266 1.17 34.48 8.79
N LEU A 267 1.44 34.84 7.53
CA LEU A 267 2.51 35.79 7.18
C LEU A 267 2.26 37.18 7.75
N GLY A 268 0.99 37.64 7.79
CA GLY A 268 0.62 38.89 8.45
C GLY A 268 0.94 38.88 9.96
N ILE A 269 0.60 37.79 10.65
CA ILE A 269 0.96 37.60 12.07
C ILE A 269 2.47 37.52 12.24
N ALA A 270 3.19 36.84 11.35
CA ALA A 270 4.64 36.75 11.38
C ALA A 270 5.31 38.12 11.27
N LEU A 271 4.85 38.95 10.34
CA LEU A 271 5.35 40.31 10.15
C LEU A 271 5.06 41.17 11.38
N PHE A 272 3.83 41.12 11.90
CA PHE A 272 3.45 41.87 13.10
C PHE A 272 4.26 41.45 14.34
N SER A 273 4.50 40.15 14.50
CA SER A 273 5.33 39.59 15.57
C SER A 273 6.80 40.05 15.43
N ALA A 274 7.35 39.99 14.22
CA ALA A 274 8.71 40.43 13.94
C ALA A 274 8.90 41.93 14.23
N ILE A 275 7.98 42.78 13.77
CA ILE A 275 8.02 44.23 14.04
C ILE A 275 7.94 44.50 15.55
N SER A 276 6.99 43.89 16.24
CA SER A 276 6.82 44.05 17.69
C SER A 276 8.06 43.58 18.46
N GLY A 277 8.65 42.46 18.05
CA GLY A 277 9.88 41.92 18.60
C GLY A 277 11.08 42.84 18.40
N ILE A 278 11.27 43.38 17.18
CA ILE A 278 12.36 44.31 16.87
C ILE A 278 12.24 45.60 17.67
N ILE A 279 11.05 46.21 17.72
CA ILE A 279 10.79 47.44 18.49
C ILE A 279 11.12 47.19 19.97
N LYS A 280 10.66 46.06 20.52
CA LYS A 280 10.88 45.74 21.93
C LYS A 280 12.34 45.42 22.24
N PHE A 281 13.02 44.69 21.36
CA PHE A 281 14.44 44.40 21.47
C PHE A 281 15.28 45.69 21.45
N ALA A 282 14.98 46.61 20.54
CA ALA A 282 15.61 47.92 20.47
C ALA A 282 15.34 48.78 21.74
N GLN A 283 14.13 48.71 22.29
CA GLN A 283 13.80 49.39 23.56
C GLN A 283 14.64 48.84 24.72
N ILE A 284 14.77 47.52 24.83
CA ILE A 284 15.46 46.86 25.95
C ILE A 284 16.98 47.03 25.86
N ILE A 285 17.58 46.91 24.68
CA ILE A 285 19.04 47.04 24.51
C ILE A 285 19.53 48.47 24.81
N ARG A 286 18.64 49.46 24.72
CA ARG A 286 18.95 50.86 25.04
C ARG A 286 19.02 51.11 26.55
N ILE A 287 18.35 50.29 27.37
CA ILE A 287 18.32 50.44 28.84
C ILE A 287 19.66 49.98 29.43
N ARG A 288 20.38 50.90 30.07
CA ARG A 288 21.68 50.62 30.71
C ARG A 288 21.52 50.53 32.22
N THR A 289 22.03 49.47 32.84
CA THR A 289 22.03 49.34 34.29
C THR A 289 22.97 50.37 34.93
N PRO A 290 22.54 51.13 35.95
CA PRO A 290 23.38 52.09 36.64
C PRO A 290 24.55 51.41 37.38
N GLU A 291 25.63 52.16 37.60
CA GLU A 291 26.78 51.72 38.41
C GLU A 291 26.36 51.46 39.87
N SER A 292 27.08 50.57 40.56
CA SER A 292 26.75 50.16 41.93
C SER A 292 26.79 51.29 42.97
N ASP A 293 27.54 52.36 42.70
CA ASP A 293 27.68 53.53 43.57
C ASP A 293 26.70 54.67 43.23
N TRP A 294 25.84 54.49 42.22
CA TRP A 294 24.96 55.54 41.71
C TRP A 294 24.00 56.07 42.79
N ILE A 295 23.35 55.18 43.54
CA ILE A 295 22.47 55.57 44.66
C ILE A 295 23.29 56.21 45.80
N ALA A 296 24.51 55.75 46.06
CA ALA A 296 25.36 56.33 47.10
C ALA A 296 25.75 57.79 46.77
N LYS A 297 26.05 58.09 45.50
CA LYS A 297 26.30 59.47 45.02
C LYS A 297 25.08 60.38 45.21
N ILE A 298 23.87 59.86 44.95
CA ILE A 298 22.60 60.59 45.13
C ILE A 298 22.34 60.86 46.61
N LEU A 299 22.50 59.87 47.47
CA LEU A 299 22.34 60.01 48.92
C LEU A 299 23.36 60.99 49.53
N ALA A 300 24.61 60.99 49.04
CA ALA A 300 25.62 61.95 49.47
C ALA A 300 25.24 63.40 49.13
N ALA A 301 24.73 63.65 47.91
CA ALA A 301 24.26 64.96 47.49
C ALA A 301 23.06 65.46 48.32
N LEU A 302 22.10 64.56 48.60
CA LEU A 302 20.96 64.84 49.50
C LEU A 302 21.43 65.24 50.90
N ARG A 303 22.42 64.54 51.48
CA ARG A 303 22.96 64.83 52.81
C ARG A 303 23.69 66.17 52.89
N SER A 304 24.34 66.59 51.81
CA SER A 304 24.94 67.93 51.71
C SER A 304 23.91 69.05 51.49
N GLY A 305 22.61 68.75 51.42
CA GLY A 305 21.55 69.72 51.17
C GLY A 305 21.45 70.18 49.70
N ASP A 306 22.25 69.59 48.81
CA ASP A 306 22.31 69.93 47.39
C ASP A 306 21.34 69.06 46.59
N GLN A 307 20.06 69.44 46.65
CA GLN A 307 18.97 68.75 45.98
C GLN A 307 19.08 68.83 44.44
N GLU A 308 19.70 69.89 43.91
CA GLU A 308 19.86 70.10 42.47
C GLU A 308 20.88 69.11 41.90
N SER A 309 22.01 68.91 42.60
CA SER A 309 23.01 67.90 42.26
C SER A 309 22.46 66.47 42.39
N ALA A 310 21.63 66.19 43.41
CA ALA A 310 20.97 64.89 43.55
C ALA A 310 20.04 64.58 42.35
N GLN A 311 19.26 65.57 41.91
CA GLN A 311 18.38 65.44 40.75
C GLN A 311 19.17 65.28 39.44
N ALA A 312 20.29 66.01 39.29
CA ALA A 312 21.17 65.91 38.13
C ALA A 312 21.88 64.55 38.06
N GLN A 313 22.26 63.95 39.19
CA GLN A 313 22.83 62.60 39.22
C GLN A 313 21.78 61.52 38.93
N ALA A 314 20.53 61.72 39.38
CA ALA A 314 19.44 60.80 39.07
C ALA A 314 19.16 60.74 37.56
N SER A 315 19.17 61.87 36.85
CA SER A 315 18.82 61.94 35.42
C SER A 315 19.91 61.47 34.44
N LYS A 316 21.14 61.23 34.89
CA LYS A 316 22.28 60.84 34.02
C LYS A 316 22.18 59.45 33.40
N VAL A 317 21.35 58.56 33.94
CA VAL A 317 21.27 57.15 33.50
C VAL A 317 20.00 56.89 32.70
N TYR A 318 20.14 56.25 31.54
CA TYR A 318 19.01 55.77 30.74
C TYR A 318 18.50 54.42 31.28
N HIS A 319 17.82 54.47 32.42
CA HIS A 319 17.23 53.33 33.11
C HIS A 319 15.89 53.73 33.74
N PRO A 320 14.87 52.88 33.82
CA PRO A 320 13.60 53.23 34.48
C PRO A 320 13.78 53.72 35.94
N ALA A 321 14.83 53.24 36.62
CA ALA A 321 15.21 53.73 37.94
C ALA A 321 15.53 55.22 38.01
N SER A 322 16.01 55.87 36.95
CA SER A 322 16.26 57.32 36.98
C SER A 322 14.96 58.13 37.08
N GLU A 323 13.93 57.72 36.34
CA GLU A 323 12.60 58.34 36.41
C GLU A 323 11.99 58.15 37.80
N VAL A 324 12.04 56.92 38.33
CA VAL A 324 11.50 56.58 39.66
C VAL A 324 12.23 57.35 40.76
N VAL A 325 13.57 57.25 40.83
CA VAL A 325 14.39 57.93 41.83
C VAL A 325 14.23 59.45 41.72
N GLY A 326 14.23 60.00 40.51
CA GLY A 326 14.02 61.44 40.30
C GLY A 326 12.67 61.95 40.79
N LYS A 327 11.61 61.13 40.73
CA LYS A 327 10.30 61.46 41.34
C LYS A 327 10.35 61.34 42.87
N CYS A 328 10.95 60.29 43.41
CA CYS A 328 11.15 60.10 44.85
C CYS A 328 11.94 61.26 45.50
N LEU A 329 12.95 61.81 44.82
CA LEU A 329 13.74 62.95 45.30
C LEU A 329 12.91 64.21 45.53
N GLY A 330 11.83 64.42 44.77
CA GLY A 330 10.90 65.54 44.97
C GLY A 330 10.18 65.48 46.32
N TYR A 331 9.99 64.28 46.86
CA TYR A 331 9.32 64.02 48.13
C TYR A 331 10.29 63.69 49.28
N ALA A 332 11.61 63.79 49.06
CA ALA A 332 12.62 63.43 50.04
C ALA A 332 12.45 64.17 51.39
N LYS A 333 11.97 65.42 51.37
CA LYS A 333 11.71 66.23 52.57
C LYS A 333 10.47 65.79 53.36
N ALA A 334 9.52 65.09 52.74
CA ALA A 334 8.31 64.60 53.37
C ALA A 334 8.55 63.37 54.27
N GLY A 335 9.75 62.78 54.20
CA GLY A 335 10.18 61.64 55.01
C GLY A 335 10.18 60.32 54.24
N PRO A 336 10.88 59.29 54.77
CA PRO A 336 11.10 58.03 54.08
C PRO A 336 9.82 57.23 53.81
N ASP A 337 8.81 57.31 54.67
CA ASP A 337 7.55 56.57 54.49
C ASP A 337 6.75 57.11 53.29
N VAL A 338 6.70 58.43 53.10
CA VAL A 338 6.07 59.06 51.91
C VAL A 338 6.84 58.73 50.64
N VAL A 339 8.18 58.71 50.71
CA VAL A 339 9.02 58.34 49.55
C VAL A 339 8.81 56.88 49.16
N GLU A 340 8.58 55.99 50.13
CA GLU A 340 8.28 54.58 49.88
C GLU A 340 6.93 54.40 49.18
N GLU A 341 5.88 55.13 49.59
CA GLU A 341 4.59 55.13 48.90
C GLU A 341 4.72 55.61 47.44
N VAL A 342 5.43 56.73 47.23
CA VAL A 342 5.70 57.27 45.89
C VAL A 342 6.53 56.30 45.06
N LEU A 343 7.49 55.60 45.66
CA LEU A 343 8.27 54.57 44.97
C LEU A 343 7.37 53.46 44.43
N TYR A 344 6.48 52.90 45.26
CA TYR A 344 5.57 51.83 44.82
C TYR A 344 4.62 52.31 43.72
N GLU A 345 4.09 53.54 43.80
CA GLU A 345 3.28 54.14 42.74
C GLU A 345 4.04 54.18 41.41
N GLN A 346 5.29 54.67 41.42
CA GLN A 346 6.11 54.77 40.21
C GLN A 346 6.53 53.40 39.67
N LEU A 347 6.76 52.40 40.52
CA LEU A 347 7.09 51.04 40.11
C LEU A 347 5.98 50.39 39.29
N ILE A 348 4.71 50.61 39.65
CA ILE A 348 3.55 50.13 38.87
C ILE A 348 3.58 50.75 37.46
N GLY A 349 3.84 52.05 37.35
CA GLY A 349 3.99 52.73 36.07
C GLY A 349 5.12 52.16 35.21
N VAL A 350 6.28 51.87 35.82
CA VAL A 350 7.42 51.24 35.13
C VAL A 350 7.10 49.83 34.67
N GLN A 351 6.46 49.01 35.50
CA GLN A 351 6.06 47.65 35.13
C GLN A 351 5.15 47.65 33.89
N ASN A 352 4.14 48.53 33.86
CA ASN A 352 3.25 48.69 32.71
C ASN A 352 4.02 49.12 31.45
N LYS A 353 4.89 50.13 31.54
CA LYS A 353 5.74 50.57 30.41
C LYS A 353 6.65 49.46 29.88
N LEU A 354 7.21 48.64 30.78
CA LEU A 354 8.08 47.51 30.43
C LEU A 354 7.28 46.34 29.84
N GLN A 355 6.03 46.13 30.24
CA GLN A 355 5.18 45.07 29.70
C GLN A 355 4.58 45.41 28.34
N ASN A 356 4.50 46.69 27.95
CA ASN A 356 4.01 47.07 26.62
C ASN A 356 4.71 46.28 25.50
N TRP A 357 3.92 45.85 24.50
CA TRP A 357 4.32 45.01 23.36
C TRP A 357 4.56 43.52 23.65
N LEU A 358 4.91 43.11 24.88
CA LEU A 358 5.11 41.69 25.20
C LEU A 358 3.83 40.84 25.02
N PRO A 359 2.64 41.27 25.49
CA PRO A 359 1.41 40.52 25.26
C PRO A 359 1.08 40.32 23.79
N PHE A 360 1.40 41.28 22.92
CA PHE A 360 1.18 41.14 21.48
C PHE A 360 2.05 40.03 20.88
N ILE A 361 3.32 39.96 21.25
CA ILE A 361 4.21 38.86 20.82
C ILE A 361 3.67 37.53 21.33
N ALA A 362 3.25 37.45 22.60
CA ALA A 362 2.65 36.23 23.17
C ALA A 362 1.39 35.79 22.41
N ILE A 363 0.49 36.72 22.08
CA ILE A 363 -0.72 36.44 21.31
C ILE A 363 -0.36 35.92 19.92
N THR A 364 0.56 36.57 19.20
CA THR A 364 0.99 36.09 17.86
C THR A 364 1.57 34.67 17.91
N ALA A 365 2.31 34.37 18.96
CA ALA A 365 2.93 33.06 19.15
C ALA A 365 1.90 31.96 19.47
N ALA A 366 0.80 32.31 20.15
CA ALA A 366 -0.31 31.40 20.44
C ALA A 366 -1.29 31.25 19.27
N THR A 367 -1.54 32.30 18.50
CA THR A 367 -2.54 32.29 17.41
C THR A 367 -2.01 31.75 16.09
N ALA A 368 -0.71 31.90 15.79
CA ALA A 368 -0.12 31.37 14.56
C ALA A 368 -0.30 29.85 14.37
N PRO A 369 -0.10 28.98 15.39
CA PRO A 369 -0.37 27.54 15.27
C PRO A 369 -1.86 27.24 15.08
N LEU A 370 -2.74 28.01 15.74
CA LEU A 370 -4.19 27.84 15.62
C LEU A 370 -4.69 28.18 14.21
N LEU A 371 -4.11 29.19 13.56
CA LEU A 371 -4.38 29.46 12.15
C LEU A 371 -3.84 28.37 11.23
N GLY A 372 -2.69 27.78 11.55
CA GLY A 372 -2.18 26.61 10.83
C GLY A 372 -3.11 25.41 10.93
N LEU A 373 -3.65 25.14 12.12
CA LEU A 373 -4.66 24.11 12.36
C LEU A 373 -5.99 24.42 11.65
N LEU A 374 -6.40 25.68 11.58
CA LEU A 374 -7.56 26.08 10.79
C LEU A 374 -7.36 25.80 9.29
N GLY A 375 -6.14 26.05 8.79
CA GLY A 375 -5.72 25.72 7.44
C GLY A 375 -5.82 24.23 7.13
N THR A 376 -5.44 23.35 8.05
CA THR A 376 -5.58 21.90 7.83
C THR A 376 -7.02 21.45 7.75
N VAL A 377 -7.89 21.96 8.63
CA VAL A 377 -9.31 21.65 8.59
C VAL A 377 -9.91 22.11 7.26
N ALA A 378 -9.57 23.32 6.79
CA ALA A 378 -10.04 23.82 5.51
C ALA A 378 -9.54 22.99 4.31
N GLY A 379 -8.26 22.61 4.29
CA GLY A 379 -7.68 21.77 3.24
C GLY A 379 -8.27 20.36 3.20
N MET A 380 -8.53 19.77 4.37
CA MET A 380 -9.20 18.47 4.47
C MET A 380 -10.66 18.53 4.00
N ILE A 381 -11.41 19.59 4.33
CA ILE A 381 -12.77 19.80 3.80
C ILE A 381 -12.76 19.88 2.28
N ARG A 382 -11.80 20.62 1.70
CA ARG A 382 -11.64 20.74 0.25
C ARG A 382 -11.31 19.39 -0.39
N THR A 383 -10.45 18.60 0.26
CA THR A 383 -10.10 17.24 -0.18
C THR A 383 -11.34 16.34 -0.19
N PHE A 384 -12.14 16.35 0.86
CA PHE A 384 -13.39 15.58 0.88
C PHE A 384 -14.38 16.00 -0.20
N ASN A 385 -14.49 17.30 -0.50
CA ASN A 385 -15.33 17.79 -1.60
C ASN A 385 -14.84 17.31 -2.98
N VAL A 386 -13.52 17.15 -3.18
CA VAL A 386 -12.99 16.56 -4.41
C VAL A 386 -13.39 15.08 -4.50
N ILE A 387 -13.32 14.34 -3.39
CA ILE A 387 -13.71 12.93 -3.34
C ILE A 387 -15.19 12.76 -3.66
N THR A 388 -16.07 13.63 -3.17
CA THR A 388 -17.51 13.54 -3.46
C THR A 388 -17.85 13.77 -4.93
N VAL A 389 -17.08 14.62 -5.62
CA VAL A 389 -17.30 14.95 -7.04
C VAL A 389 -16.60 13.98 -8.00
N SER A 390 -15.35 13.61 -7.70
CA SER A 390 -14.47 12.86 -8.62
C SER A 390 -14.30 11.38 -8.22
N GLY A 391 -14.85 10.97 -7.08
CA GLY A 391 -14.62 9.65 -6.50
C GLY A 391 -13.20 9.49 -5.93
N THR A 392 -12.85 8.27 -5.53
CA THR A 392 -11.53 7.92 -4.95
C THR A 392 -10.49 7.49 -5.98
N GLY A 393 -10.82 7.56 -7.28
CA GLY A 393 -9.98 7.06 -8.36
C GLY A 393 -8.74 7.92 -8.67
N ASP A 394 -8.83 9.23 -8.45
CA ASP A 394 -7.77 10.19 -8.78
C ASP A 394 -6.98 10.67 -7.56
N ALA A 395 -5.78 10.14 -7.38
CA ALA A 395 -4.92 10.45 -6.24
C ALA A 395 -4.24 11.83 -6.32
N LYS A 396 -4.10 12.41 -7.51
CA LYS A 396 -3.41 13.71 -7.71
C LYS A 396 -4.10 14.88 -6.97
N PRO A 397 -5.39 15.17 -7.20
CA PRO A 397 -6.05 16.29 -6.52
C PRO A 397 -6.26 16.03 -5.02
N LEU A 398 -6.39 14.76 -4.61
CA LEU A 398 -6.41 14.34 -3.22
C LEU A 398 -5.10 14.70 -2.49
N ALA A 399 -3.96 14.32 -3.08
CA ALA A 399 -2.64 14.62 -2.55
C ALA A 399 -2.39 16.13 -2.45
N GLY A 400 -2.90 16.92 -3.41
CA GLY A 400 -2.81 18.38 -3.40
C GLY A 400 -3.46 19.02 -2.16
N GLY A 401 -4.70 18.64 -1.82
CA GLY A 401 -5.41 19.21 -0.67
C GLY A 401 -4.81 18.81 0.69
N ILE A 402 -4.29 17.58 0.78
CA ILE A 402 -3.54 17.12 1.98
C ILE A 402 -2.22 17.88 2.11
N SER A 403 -1.50 18.09 1.00
CA SER A 403 -0.25 18.86 0.99
C SER A 403 -0.48 20.31 1.41
N GLU A 404 -1.53 20.96 0.87
CA GLU A 404 -1.95 22.32 1.27
C GLU A 404 -2.17 22.40 2.79
N ALA A 405 -2.91 21.44 3.35
CA ALA A 405 -3.15 21.33 4.79
C ALA A 405 -1.84 21.23 5.59
N LEU A 406 -0.93 20.31 5.23
CA LEU A 406 0.32 20.11 5.98
C LEU A 406 1.24 21.34 5.92
N ILE A 407 1.32 22.01 4.76
CA ILE A 407 2.16 23.20 4.59
C ILE A 407 1.66 24.35 5.47
N THR A 408 0.35 24.59 5.55
CA THR A 408 -0.18 25.68 6.41
C THR A 408 0.16 25.49 7.89
N THR A 409 0.11 24.26 8.40
CA THR A 409 0.52 23.96 9.79
C THR A 409 2.01 24.16 10.01
N LEU A 410 2.83 23.71 9.05
CA LEU A 410 4.28 23.92 9.10
C LEU A 410 4.59 25.43 9.24
N PHE A 411 3.99 26.28 8.42
CA PHE A 411 4.18 27.73 8.52
C PHE A 411 3.70 28.31 9.85
N GLY A 412 2.56 27.86 10.36
CA GLY A 412 2.07 28.26 11.68
C GLY A 412 3.10 28.00 12.79
N LEU A 413 3.74 26.83 12.76
CA LEU A 413 4.80 26.47 13.72
C LEU A 413 6.10 27.24 13.49
N VAL A 414 6.52 27.41 12.24
CA VAL A 414 7.73 28.17 11.86
C VAL A 414 7.65 29.62 12.34
N VAL A 415 6.45 30.20 12.39
CA VAL A 415 6.22 31.55 12.93
C VAL A 415 6.13 31.54 14.46
N ALA A 416 5.41 30.57 15.04
CA ALA A 416 5.15 30.52 16.47
C ALA A 416 6.40 30.27 17.32
N ILE A 417 7.28 29.36 16.88
CA ILE A 417 8.45 28.94 17.66
C ILE A 417 9.41 30.13 17.90
N PRO A 418 9.84 30.89 16.87
CA PRO A 418 10.66 32.08 17.10
C PRO A 418 9.95 33.15 17.94
N ALA A 419 8.65 33.37 17.70
CA ALA A 419 7.88 34.35 18.47
C ALA A 419 7.82 34.01 19.97
N LEU A 420 7.63 32.74 20.32
CA LEU A 420 7.67 32.25 21.71
C LEU A 420 9.05 32.49 22.35
N ILE A 421 10.13 32.15 21.63
CA ILE A 421 11.51 32.33 22.13
C ILE A 421 11.79 33.81 22.37
N ILE A 422 11.45 34.67 21.42
CA ILE A 422 11.63 36.12 21.54
C ILE A 422 10.83 36.66 22.73
N HIS A 423 9.57 36.27 22.87
CA HIS A 423 8.74 36.66 24.01
C HIS A 423 9.38 36.24 25.35
N ALA A 424 9.84 35.00 25.46
CA ALA A 424 10.44 34.49 26.69
C ALA A 424 11.71 35.24 27.09
N LEU A 425 12.61 35.49 26.13
CA LEU A 425 13.87 36.20 26.36
C LEU A 425 13.64 37.67 26.76
N LEU A 426 12.77 38.37 26.04
CA LEU A 426 12.45 39.77 26.31
C LEU A 426 11.70 39.94 27.63
N SER A 427 10.74 39.05 27.92
CA SER A 427 9.98 39.05 29.17
C SER A 427 10.90 38.86 30.38
N ARG A 428 11.81 37.88 30.33
CA ARG A 428 12.83 37.68 31.38
C ARG A 428 13.70 38.92 31.57
N ARG A 429 14.09 39.59 30.49
CA ARG A 429 14.91 40.81 30.57
C ARG A 429 14.14 41.98 31.17
N CYS A 430 12.87 42.17 30.80
CA CYS A 430 11.97 43.16 31.39
C CYS A 430 11.81 42.95 32.90
N GLN A 431 11.58 41.69 33.33
CA GLN A 431 11.48 41.37 34.75
C GLN A 431 12.76 41.72 35.51
N GLY A 432 13.93 41.40 34.95
CA GLY A 432 15.21 41.75 35.55
C GLY A 432 15.41 43.27 35.71
N ILE A 433 14.98 44.07 34.74
CA ILE A 433 15.03 45.54 34.80
C ILE A 433 14.07 46.08 35.87
N ALA A 434 12.86 45.53 35.97
CA ALA A 434 11.88 45.90 36.98
C ALA A 434 12.41 45.62 38.40
N THR A 435 12.92 44.41 38.65
CA THR A 435 13.53 44.03 39.94
C THR A 435 14.76 44.88 40.28
N THR A 436 15.59 45.22 39.28
CA THR A 436 16.73 46.13 39.51
C THR A 436 16.26 47.53 39.91
N THR A 437 15.19 48.02 39.27
CA THR A 437 14.59 49.32 39.58
C THR A 437 14.04 49.37 41.00
N GLU A 438 13.30 48.34 41.40
CA GLU A 438 12.76 48.17 42.75
C GLU A 438 13.88 48.13 43.80
N LYS A 439 14.91 47.31 43.59
CA LYS A 439 16.06 47.22 44.49
C LYS A 439 16.75 48.57 44.70
N LEU A 440 16.98 49.33 43.63
CA LEU A 440 17.61 50.65 43.70
C LEU A 440 16.73 51.67 44.44
N GLY A 441 15.42 51.64 44.20
CA GLY A 441 14.45 52.48 44.91
C GLY A 441 14.40 52.17 46.41
N LEU A 442 14.34 50.89 46.79
CA LEU A 442 14.37 50.50 48.20
C LEU A 442 15.70 50.85 48.88
N THR A 443 16.81 50.79 48.15
CA THR A 443 18.12 51.22 48.67
C THR A 443 18.13 52.73 48.98
N LEU A 444 17.47 53.54 48.16
CA LEU A 444 17.28 54.97 48.43
C LEU A 444 16.45 55.19 49.70
N VAL A 445 15.30 54.52 49.83
CA VAL A 445 14.42 54.61 51.01
C VAL A 445 15.16 54.22 52.29
N ASN A 446 15.89 53.10 52.26
CA ASN A 446 16.70 52.64 53.40
C ASN A 446 17.81 53.65 53.75
N GLY A 447 18.45 54.26 52.74
CA GLY A 447 19.43 55.33 52.95
C GLY A 447 18.84 56.55 53.66
N LEU A 448 17.60 56.92 53.34
CA LEU A 448 16.87 58.01 54.00
C LEU A 448 16.42 57.64 55.43
N ARG A 449 16.07 56.37 55.69
CA ARG A 449 15.75 55.88 57.06
C ARG A 449 16.98 55.90 57.97
N GLY A 450 18.16 55.56 57.43
CA GLY A 450 19.42 55.53 58.17
C GLY A 450 19.86 56.89 58.75
N ASP A 451 19.42 58.01 58.17
CA ASP A 451 19.70 59.36 58.66
C ASP A 451 18.93 59.71 59.95
N LYS A 452 17.84 59.00 60.30
CA LYS A 452 17.06 59.27 61.52
C LYS A 452 17.63 58.66 62.81
N VAL A 453 18.64 57.81 62.74
CA VAL A 453 19.14 57.04 63.91
C VAL A 453 20.31 57.74 64.64
N GLN A 454 20.82 58.87 64.13
CA GLN A 454 21.91 59.62 64.75
C GLN A 454 21.49 61.03 65.21
N THR A 455 20.69 61.11 66.28
CA THR A 455 20.67 62.30 67.16
C THR A 455 20.71 61.84 68.61
N PRO A 456 21.87 61.91 69.30
CA PRO A 456 21.89 61.82 70.76
C PRO A 456 21.37 63.14 71.33
N SER A 457 20.30 63.08 72.10
CA SER A 457 19.83 64.18 72.94
C SER A 457 20.86 64.46 74.04
N THR A 458 21.66 65.50 73.89
CA THR A 458 22.38 66.11 75.02
C THR A 458 21.44 67.10 75.70
N GLU A 459 20.83 66.70 76.83
CA GLU A 459 20.28 67.64 77.81
C GLU A 459 21.43 68.26 78.64
N PRO A 460 21.43 69.57 78.89
CA PRO A 460 22.30 70.18 79.88
C PRO A 460 21.68 70.08 81.29
N LYS A 461 22.55 70.02 82.30
CA LYS A 461 22.23 70.00 83.74
C LYS A 461 21.33 71.15 84.19
#